data_AF-L8YCP8-F1
#
_entry.id   AF-L8YCP8-F1
#
_cell.length_a   1.000
_cell.length_b   1.000
_cell.length_c   1.000
_cell.angle_alpha   90.00
_cell.angle_beta   90.00
_cell.angle_gamma   90.00
#
_symmetry.space_group_name_H-M   'P 1'
#
loop_
_entity.id
_entity.type
_entity.pdbx_description
1 polymer ?
#
loop_
_entity_poly.entity_id
_entity_poly.type
_entity_poly.pdbx_seq_one_letter_code
_entity_poly.pdbx_strand_id
1 'polypeptide(L)'
;MEQSWNSYINSLTQNFLPRQVEVTEGNYFSGKFQLIADPVPFETVADLVHSVHVTQCSTTHRSPLCFQNLIPISTAESPMVLEEREKLSLIGLEESQGKRFLRCEVLGKKPPLRLLLPMDCRGQFQECQEDQLHTVDTIIRSKLLAGRQRKIRAAAGHCLRSLSPLVPEDFSGHLILHPYFSVMAFLPGEVQVAIPSDLDIYVTDITDLGNRSFKTMTMKQIYSIEKSKFPLRIKIMSVTLAQNRTGRSKTFPLKCGQLLTILRTQEVKKFIAAEIFKGKKRRHFLIPYTYQGMVLRKGRYFNSVSDVAIAMHSGQLRFQSSKDYTSNTEPCASFTAKECFLALKKDVVSADIQGEMHRVEVLKCHNITTNTPVKLPLFAEGDFLELADDAGPGTLQELCKIKSLPCHIKVISPDPSMVRDPLYETEELRIENVITEQSLIAKDGTWSEDIYSSFSEDIYSSLSEDTFEIPVEKINSEVLIVEECPWLRDLRKETNVAVQNIEEISEAESLTFSNYMIAPHPPPCPPKPRSLS
;
A
#
# COMPACT_ATOMS: atom_id res chain seq x y z
N MET A 1 2.76 28.41 14.23
CA MET A 1 3.62 28.55 15.42
C MET A 1 4.25 27.21 15.67
N GLU A 2 5.56 27.11 15.43
CA GLU A 2 6.35 25.90 15.65
C GLU A 2 6.42 25.59 17.14
N GLN A 3 5.81 24.49 17.57
CA GLN A 3 6.10 23.93 18.88
C GLN A 3 7.13 22.83 18.68
N SER A 4 8.33 23.03 19.21
CA SER A 4 9.34 21.97 19.31
C SER A 4 8.82 20.88 20.25
N TRP A 5 9.31 19.64 20.08
CA TRP A 5 8.98 18.51 20.96
C TRP A 5 9.13 18.86 22.46
N ASN A 6 10.11 19.70 22.80
CA ASN A 6 10.31 20.21 24.16
C ASN A 6 9.14 21.08 24.66
N SER A 7 8.56 21.93 23.80
CA SER A 7 7.38 22.71 24.13
C SER A 7 6.14 21.83 24.33
N TYR A 8 6.02 20.75 23.55
CA TYR A 8 4.92 19.79 23.65
C TYR A 8 5.00 18.97 24.94
N ILE A 9 6.17 18.40 25.28
CA ILE A 9 6.39 17.69 26.56
C ILE A 9 6.05 18.56 27.77
N ASN A 10 6.46 19.83 27.73
CA ASN A 10 6.19 20.78 28.80
C ASN A 10 4.73 21.25 28.85
N SER A 11 3.96 21.07 27.76
CA SER A 11 2.53 21.39 27.69
C SER A 11 1.60 20.26 28.14
N LEU A 12 2.13 19.02 28.25
CA LEU A 12 1.38 17.88 28.75
C LEU A 12 1.11 18.04 30.25
N THR A 13 -0.14 18.30 30.62
CA THR A 13 -0.59 18.32 32.02
C THR A 13 -0.17 17.04 32.76
N GLN A 14 0.35 17.18 34.00
CA GLN A 14 0.85 16.12 34.92
C GLN A 14 -0.08 14.90 35.18
N ASN A 15 -1.25 14.86 34.56
CA ASN A 15 -2.25 13.81 34.67
C ASN A 15 -2.23 12.82 33.49
N PHE A 16 -1.53 13.11 32.38
CA PHE A 16 -1.55 12.27 31.17
C PHE A 16 -0.20 11.65 30.78
N LEU A 17 0.89 11.97 31.48
CA LEU A 17 2.12 11.18 31.38
C LEU A 17 1.96 9.92 32.23
N PRO A 18 2.42 8.73 31.77
CA PRO A 18 2.50 7.56 32.62
C PRO A 18 3.36 7.93 33.84
N ARG A 19 2.75 7.98 35.02
CA ARG A 19 3.45 8.19 36.30
C ARG A 19 4.35 7.01 36.69
N GLN A 20 4.37 5.97 35.84
CA GLN A 20 5.17 4.77 35.96
C GLN A 20 5.72 4.42 34.57
N VAL A 21 7.04 4.46 34.43
CA VAL A 21 7.74 3.78 33.34
C VAL A 21 7.84 2.31 33.75
N GLU A 22 6.98 1.48 33.19
CA GLU A 22 7.08 0.03 33.35
C GLU A 22 7.94 -0.51 32.20
N VAL A 23 9.18 -0.88 32.53
CA VAL A 23 10.08 -1.52 31.56
C VAL A 23 9.64 -2.95 31.40
N THR A 24 8.94 -3.25 30.31
CA THR A 24 8.29 -4.56 30.06
C THR A 24 9.25 -5.60 29.48
N GLU A 25 10.25 -5.19 28.67
CA GLU A 25 11.23 -6.12 28.09
C GLU A 25 12.63 -5.51 27.93
N GLY A 26 13.64 -6.29 28.27
CA GLY A 26 15.05 -5.97 28.06
C GLY A 26 15.93 -7.16 28.44
N ASN A 27 16.82 -7.60 27.55
CA ASN A 27 17.87 -8.53 27.91
C ASN A 27 18.89 -7.79 28.80
N TYR A 28 18.67 -7.82 30.11
CA TYR A 28 19.58 -7.15 31.03
C TYR A 28 20.87 -7.96 31.16
N PHE A 29 21.95 -7.36 30.68
CA PHE A 29 23.29 -7.85 30.96
C PHE A 29 23.53 -7.90 32.48
N SER A 30 23.97 -9.04 32.99
CA SER A 30 24.16 -9.30 34.43
C SER A 30 25.41 -8.64 35.04
N GLY A 31 26.13 -7.83 34.26
CA GLY A 31 27.32 -7.12 34.72
C GLY A 31 27.03 -5.96 35.69
N LYS A 32 28.04 -5.64 36.49
CA LYS A 32 28.03 -4.48 37.39
C LYS A 32 28.87 -3.35 36.81
N PHE A 33 28.36 -2.13 36.94
CA PHE A 33 28.93 -0.93 36.34
C PHE A 33 29.06 0.19 37.37
N GLN A 34 30.17 0.91 37.30
CA GLN A 34 30.37 2.18 38.00
C GLN A 34 29.80 3.31 37.14
N LEU A 35 29.00 4.20 37.73
CA LEU A 35 28.56 5.41 37.03
C LEU A 35 29.69 6.43 37.00
N ILE A 36 29.84 7.12 35.88
CA ILE A 36 30.71 8.30 35.79
C ILE A 36 29.78 9.51 35.93
N ALA A 37 30.09 10.39 36.90
CA ALA A 37 29.31 11.59 37.15
C ALA A 37 29.19 12.45 35.89
N ASP A 38 27.99 13.02 35.70
CA ASP A 38 27.77 13.96 34.61
C ASP A 38 28.54 15.26 34.87
N PRO A 39 29.49 15.65 33.99
CA PRO A 39 30.26 16.86 34.20
C PRO A 39 29.41 18.13 34.01
N VAL A 40 28.25 18.05 33.35
CA VAL A 40 27.42 19.21 33.03
C VAL A 40 26.52 19.58 34.22
N PRO A 41 26.67 20.77 34.83
CA PRO A 41 25.83 21.18 35.95
C PRO A 41 24.39 21.52 35.51
N PHE A 42 23.46 21.45 36.46
CA PHE A 42 22.10 21.99 36.34
C PHE A 42 22.06 23.41 36.89
N GLU A 43 21.57 24.37 36.09
CA GLU A 43 21.62 25.78 36.47
C GLU A 43 20.77 26.07 37.72
N THR A 44 19.52 25.58 37.71
CA THR A 44 18.54 25.77 38.78
C THR A 44 18.11 24.45 39.44
N VAL A 45 17.47 24.57 40.61
CA VAL A 45 16.80 23.44 41.27
C VAL A 45 15.68 22.87 40.40
N ALA A 46 14.95 23.72 39.69
CA ALA A 46 13.93 23.27 38.74
C ALA A 46 14.55 22.35 37.68
N ASP A 47 15.63 22.75 37.02
CA ASP A 47 16.30 21.93 35.99
C ASP A 47 16.74 20.58 36.55
N LEU A 48 17.32 20.60 37.75
CA LEU A 48 17.76 19.41 38.46
C LEU A 48 16.59 18.46 38.75
N VAL A 49 15.48 18.97 39.30
CA VAL A 49 14.30 18.18 39.66
C VAL A 49 13.59 17.64 38.41
N HIS A 50 13.54 18.38 37.31
CA HIS A 50 12.95 17.88 36.06
C HIS A 50 13.76 16.73 35.45
N SER A 51 15.09 16.73 35.63
CA SER A 51 15.94 15.67 35.10
C SER A 51 16.12 14.48 36.04
N VAL A 52 15.83 14.62 37.34
CA VAL A 52 16.01 13.56 38.33
C VAL A 52 14.66 12.98 38.76
N HIS A 53 14.55 11.65 38.82
CA HIS A 53 13.39 10.97 39.42
C HIS A 53 13.41 11.10 40.96
N VAL A 54 13.11 12.29 41.48
CA VAL A 54 12.96 12.54 42.92
C VAL A 54 11.62 11.97 43.38
N THR A 55 11.62 10.73 43.89
CA THR A 55 10.41 10.06 44.38
C THR A 55 9.78 10.82 45.55
N GLN A 56 8.46 11.00 45.50
CA GLN A 56 7.66 11.59 46.59
C GLN A 56 7.44 10.63 47.78
N CYS A 57 7.91 9.38 47.72
CA CYS A 57 7.58 8.33 48.69
C CYS A 57 8.83 7.68 49.31
N SER A 58 8.86 7.59 50.64
CA SER A 58 10.00 7.20 51.49
C SER A 58 10.21 5.68 51.64
N THR A 59 9.66 4.85 50.76
CA THR A 59 9.54 3.39 50.97
C THR A 59 10.41 2.51 50.08
N THR A 60 11.26 3.07 49.21
CA THR A 60 12.23 2.26 48.45
C THR A 60 13.64 2.53 48.93
N HIS A 61 14.40 1.47 49.23
CA HIS A 61 15.85 1.49 49.56
C HIS A 61 16.70 2.00 48.36
N ARG A 62 16.47 3.25 47.93
CA ARG A 62 17.29 3.93 46.92
C ARG A 62 18.25 4.87 47.65
N SER A 63 19.55 4.70 47.39
CA SER A 63 20.54 5.69 47.81
C SER A 63 20.21 7.04 47.14
N PRO A 64 20.00 8.12 47.92
CA PRO A 64 19.67 9.42 47.36
C PRO A 64 20.79 9.93 46.46
N LEU A 65 20.43 10.53 45.33
CA LEU A 65 21.40 11.15 44.42
C LEU A 65 22.09 12.33 45.12
N CYS A 66 23.39 12.45 44.89
CA CYS A 66 24.23 13.46 45.52
C CYS A 66 24.73 14.45 44.47
N PHE A 67 24.55 15.74 44.75
CA PHE A 67 25.00 16.84 43.91
C PHE A 67 25.86 17.79 44.73
N GLN A 68 26.70 18.56 44.07
CA GLN A 68 27.44 19.67 44.68
C GLN A 68 27.07 20.96 43.98
N ASN A 69 26.92 22.04 44.74
CA ASN A 69 26.73 23.36 44.17
C ASN A 69 28.08 23.93 43.71
N LEU A 70 28.14 24.50 42.51
CA LEU A 70 29.36 25.15 41.99
C LEU A 70 29.37 26.67 42.24
N ILE A 71 28.29 27.21 42.81
CA ILE A 71 28.23 28.59 43.29
C ILE A 71 27.62 28.63 44.70
N PRO A 72 27.98 29.60 45.55
CA PRO A 72 27.36 29.77 46.85
C PRO A 72 25.85 30.02 46.74
N ILE A 73 25.07 29.40 47.62
CA ILE A 73 23.61 29.52 47.62
C ILE A 73 23.17 30.30 48.87
N SER A 74 22.44 31.40 48.64
CA SER A 74 21.74 32.15 49.68
C SER A 74 20.25 32.11 49.39
N THR A 75 19.44 31.68 50.35
CA THR A 75 17.97 31.62 50.20
C THR A 75 17.29 32.48 51.24
N ALA A 76 16.15 33.09 50.92
CA ALA A 76 15.39 33.88 51.89
C ALA A 76 14.80 33.03 53.03
N GLU A 77 14.69 31.71 52.82
CA GLU A 77 14.07 30.76 53.75
C GLU A 77 15.08 30.11 54.72
N SER A 78 16.37 30.34 54.52
CA SER A 78 17.42 29.92 55.46
C SER A 78 18.42 31.06 55.67
N PRO A 79 18.67 31.50 56.92
CA PRO A 79 19.66 32.55 57.21
C PRO A 79 21.11 32.10 56.96
N MET A 80 21.33 30.83 56.56
CA MET A 80 22.65 30.25 56.33
C MET A 80 22.98 30.23 54.84
N VAL A 81 24.15 30.78 54.48
CA VAL A 81 24.73 30.66 53.14
C VAL A 81 25.37 29.29 53.02
N LEU A 82 25.00 28.55 51.97
CA LEU A 82 25.73 27.36 51.54
C LEU A 82 26.94 27.80 50.73
N GLU A 83 28.13 27.45 51.20
CA GLU A 83 29.38 27.70 50.48
C GLU A 83 29.47 26.86 49.20
N GLU A 84 30.36 27.26 48.29
CA GLU A 84 30.66 26.48 47.10
C GLU A 84 31.14 25.05 47.46
N ARG A 85 30.75 24.06 46.66
CA ARG A 85 31.16 22.65 46.76
C ARG A 85 30.64 21.91 47.98
N GLU A 86 29.57 22.40 48.59
CA GLU A 86 28.82 21.65 49.59
C GLU A 86 28.07 20.49 48.91
N LYS A 87 28.18 19.28 49.49
CA LYS A 87 27.53 18.08 48.93
C LYS A 87 26.12 17.95 49.47
N LEU A 88 25.15 17.92 48.57
CA LEU A 88 23.73 17.87 48.84
C LEU A 88 23.17 16.51 48.44
N SER A 89 22.54 15.82 49.39
CA SER A 89 21.76 14.61 49.15
C SER A 89 20.31 14.96 48.91
N LEU A 90 19.73 14.51 47.80
CA LEU A 90 18.34 14.82 47.44
C LEU A 90 17.38 13.87 48.15
N ILE A 91 16.54 14.40 49.04
CA ILE A 91 15.66 13.60 49.91
C ILE A 91 14.24 13.53 49.36
N GLY A 92 13.71 14.61 48.80
CA GLY A 92 12.34 14.65 48.32
C GLY A 92 11.87 16.04 47.93
N LEU A 93 10.59 16.15 47.60
CA LEU A 93 9.93 17.43 47.30
C LEU A 93 8.94 17.77 48.41
N GLU A 94 8.82 19.06 48.72
CA GLU A 94 7.89 19.59 49.71
C GLU A 94 7.09 20.74 49.09
N GLU A 95 5.78 20.80 49.37
CA GLU A 95 4.91 21.90 48.95
C GLU A 95 4.49 22.70 50.18
N SER A 96 4.76 24.00 50.17
CA SER A 96 4.39 24.93 51.24
C SER A 96 3.90 26.24 50.64
N GLN A 97 2.75 26.75 51.10
CA GLN A 97 2.13 28.00 50.62
C GLN A 97 2.00 28.10 49.08
N GLY A 98 1.72 26.99 48.40
CA GLY A 98 1.59 26.93 46.94
C GLY A 98 2.92 26.98 46.17
N LYS A 99 4.07 26.98 46.86
CA LYS A 99 5.40 26.88 46.27
C LYS A 99 5.98 25.49 46.49
N ARG A 100 6.72 25.00 45.49
CA ARG A 100 7.45 23.73 45.53
C ARG A 100 8.88 23.98 45.96
N PHE A 101 9.41 23.11 46.81
CA PHE A 101 10.77 23.15 47.33
C PHE A 101 11.42 21.77 47.19
N LEU A 102 12.73 21.78 46.92
CA LEU A 102 13.57 20.59 46.99
C LEU A 102 14.08 20.44 48.42
N ARG A 103 13.72 19.33 49.06
CA ARG A 103 14.26 18.94 50.36
C ARG A 103 15.58 18.20 50.16
N CYS A 104 16.66 18.77 50.66
CA CYS A 104 17.99 18.18 50.61
C CYS A 104 18.67 18.16 51.98
N GLU A 105 19.69 17.31 52.13
CA GLU A 105 20.54 17.25 53.32
C GLU A 105 21.99 17.48 52.93
N VAL A 106 22.66 18.37 53.66
CA VAL A 106 24.07 18.69 53.46
C VAL A 106 24.91 17.61 54.11
N LEU A 107 25.68 16.88 53.30
CA LEU A 107 26.54 15.81 53.73
C LEU A 107 27.77 16.35 54.47
N GLY A 108 28.19 15.69 55.55
CA GLY A 108 29.40 16.04 56.29
C GLY A 108 29.23 17.04 57.44
N LYS A 109 28.03 17.58 57.66
CA LYS A 109 27.71 18.41 58.83
C LYS A 109 27.25 17.56 60.03
N LYS A 110 27.63 17.97 61.23
CA LYS A 110 27.18 17.38 62.51
C LYS A 110 26.72 18.53 63.43
N PRO A 111 25.41 18.66 63.74
CA PRO A 111 24.28 17.82 63.35
C PRO A 111 23.96 17.87 61.84
N PRO A 112 23.18 16.91 61.30
CA PRO A 112 22.76 16.91 59.90
C PRO A 112 21.96 18.17 59.58
N LEU A 113 22.36 18.89 58.53
CA LEU A 113 21.68 20.11 58.11
C LEU A 113 20.73 19.79 56.95
N ARG A 114 19.44 20.01 57.16
CA ARG A 114 18.40 19.86 56.13
C ARG A 114 17.98 21.21 55.61
N LEU A 115 17.83 21.32 54.30
CA LEU A 115 17.50 22.56 53.60
C LEU A 115 16.32 22.36 52.67
N LEU A 116 15.55 23.44 52.52
CA LEU A 116 14.50 23.58 51.52
C LEU A 116 15.00 24.58 50.49
N LEU A 117 15.30 24.10 49.29
CA LEU A 117 15.75 24.95 48.19
C LEU A 117 14.55 25.29 47.28
N PRO A 118 14.24 26.58 47.07
CA PRO A 118 13.24 27.02 46.09
C PRO A 118 13.56 26.52 44.68
N MET A 119 12.54 26.30 43.84
CA MET A 119 12.74 25.81 42.45
C MET A 119 13.56 26.77 41.57
N ASP A 120 13.47 28.07 41.83
CA ASP A 120 14.22 29.13 41.13
C ASP A 120 15.66 29.32 41.67
N CYS A 121 16.04 28.58 42.72
CA CYS A 121 17.37 28.64 43.31
C CYS A 121 18.44 28.21 42.30
N ARG A 122 19.42 29.08 42.06
CA ARG A 122 20.58 28.84 41.19
C ARG A 122 21.74 28.32 42.02
N GLY A 123 22.26 27.15 41.64
CA GLY A 123 23.36 26.51 42.35
C GLY A 123 24.40 25.87 41.45
N GLN A 124 24.15 25.84 40.12
CA GLN A 124 24.99 25.08 39.17
C GLN A 124 25.28 23.67 39.70
N PHE A 125 24.22 22.93 40.00
CA PHE A 125 24.27 21.65 40.68
C PHE A 125 24.94 20.60 39.80
N GLN A 126 26.16 20.21 40.14
CA GLN A 126 26.91 19.16 39.45
C GLN A 126 26.76 17.84 40.18
N GLU A 127 26.64 16.74 39.45
CA GLU A 127 26.54 15.43 40.06
C GLU A 127 27.84 15.01 40.74
N CYS A 128 27.75 14.43 41.95
CA CYS A 128 28.89 13.87 42.64
C CYS A 128 29.26 12.49 42.08
N GLN A 129 30.57 12.23 41.97
CA GLN A 129 31.07 10.90 41.64
C GLN A 129 30.74 9.91 42.77
N GLU A 130 30.19 8.76 42.40
CA GLU A 130 29.95 7.63 43.31
C GLU A 130 30.83 6.42 42.94
N ASP A 131 31.26 5.68 43.96
CA ASP A 131 32.09 4.47 43.80
C ASP A 131 31.27 3.18 43.86
N GLN A 132 29.95 3.30 43.98
CA GLN A 132 29.05 2.16 44.05
C GLN A 132 28.87 1.53 42.66
N LEU A 133 28.84 0.19 42.64
CA LEU A 133 28.58 -0.59 41.44
C LEU A 133 27.09 -0.93 41.34
N HIS A 134 26.51 -0.66 40.16
CA HIS A 134 25.09 -0.84 39.87
C HIS A 134 24.88 -1.76 38.66
N THR A 135 23.74 -2.44 38.63
CA THR A 135 23.29 -3.14 37.41
C THR A 135 22.71 -2.13 36.42
N VAL A 136 22.64 -2.51 35.14
CA VAL A 136 22.00 -1.67 34.10
C VAL A 136 20.55 -1.35 34.46
N ASP A 137 19.79 -2.31 34.98
CA ASP A 137 18.40 -2.10 35.42
C ASP A 137 18.31 -1.05 36.54
N THR A 138 19.18 -1.15 37.55
CA THR A 138 19.24 -0.14 38.62
C THR A 138 19.59 1.24 38.07
N ILE A 139 20.52 1.32 37.11
CA ILE A 139 20.91 2.58 36.46
C ILE A 139 19.71 3.18 35.73
N ILE A 140 19.03 2.40 34.88
CA ILE A 140 17.86 2.85 34.10
C ILE A 140 16.73 3.32 35.02
N ARG A 141 16.38 2.53 36.05
CA ARG A 141 15.23 2.82 36.92
C ARG A 141 15.45 3.95 37.92
N SER A 142 16.70 4.24 38.29
CA SER A 142 16.98 5.10 39.46
C SER A 142 18.09 6.13 39.31
N LYS A 143 18.95 6.00 38.29
CA LYS A 143 20.13 6.88 38.12
C LYS A 143 20.23 7.49 36.70
N LEU A 144 19.27 7.22 35.83
CA LEU A 144 19.20 7.82 34.50
C LEU A 144 18.53 9.19 34.61
N LEU A 145 19.27 10.22 34.21
CA LEU A 145 18.78 11.60 34.16
C LEU A 145 17.99 11.78 32.86
N ALA A 146 16.77 12.30 32.95
CA ALA A 146 15.91 12.49 31.77
C ALA A 146 16.61 13.39 30.75
N GLY A 147 16.68 12.93 29.49
CA GLY A 147 17.26 13.68 28.38
C GLY A 147 18.80 13.74 28.34
N ARG A 148 19.53 13.06 29.23
CA ARG A 148 21.01 13.06 29.22
C ARG A 148 21.60 11.67 28.98
N GLN A 149 22.73 11.64 28.26
CA GLN A 149 23.52 10.43 28.05
C GLN A 149 24.26 10.03 29.33
N ARG A 150 24.42 8.73 29.57
CA ARG A 150 25.07 8.23 30.79
C ARG A 150 26.36 7.49 30.51
N LYS A 151 27.46 7.96 31.10
CA LYS A 151 28.75 7.27 31.00
C LYS A 151 28.86 6.24 32.12
N ILE A 152 29.19 5.00 31.77
CA ILE A 152 29.36 3.90 32.72
C ILE A 152 30.68 3.17 32.45
N ARG A 153 31.30 2.65 33.50
CA ARG A 153 32.51 1.82 33.41
C ARG A 153 32.20 0.43 33.95
N ALA A 154 32.60 -0.60 33.22
CA ALA A 154 32.44 -1.98 33.70
C ALA A 154 33.37 -2.23 34.88
N ALA A 155 32.89 -2.96 35.89
CA ALA A 155 33.76 -3.41 36.97
C ALA A 155 34.82 -4.41 36.45
N ALA A 156 36.01 -4.37 37.07
CA ALA A 156 37.11 -5.26 36.70
C ALA A 156 36.68 -6.74 36.80
N GLY A 157 37.04 -7.55 35.80
CA GLY A 157 36.69 -8.97 35.72
C GLY A 157 35.38 -9.31 35.01
N HIS A 158 34.59 -8.32 34.56
CA HIS A 158 33.42 -8.56 33.72
C HIS A 158 33.77 -8.46 32.23
N CYS A 159 33.47 -9.51 31.45
CA CYS A 159 33.76 -9.56 30.02
C CYS A 159 32.68 -8.84 29.20
N LEU A 160 33.00 -7.66 28.67
CA LEU A 160 32.11 -6.86 27.82
C LEU A 160 31.86 -7.47 26.42
N ARG A 161 32.61 -8.51 26.02
CA ARG A 161 32.34 -9.22 24.75
C ARG A 161 30.99 -9.93 24.70
N SER A 162 30.41 -10.20 25.85
CA SER A 162 29.04 -10.70 25.98
C SER A 162 27.98 -9.68 25.53
N LEU A 163 28.29 -8.37 25.53
CA LEU A 163 27.42 -7.33 24.97
C LEU A 163 27.59 -7.18 23.46
N SER A 164 28.83 -7.34 22.96
CA SER A 164 29.12 -7.33 21.53
C SER A 164 30.47 -8.00 21.25
N PRO A 165 30.57 -8.87 20.22
CA PRO A 165 31.82 -9.52 19.85
C PRO A 165 32.89 -8.53 19.34
N LEU A 166 32.50 -7.27 19.05
CA LEU A 166 33.39 -6.22 18.56
C LEU A 166 34.18 -5.51 19.67
N VAL A 167 33.89 -5.79 20.94
CA VAL A 167 34.62 -5.16 22.06
C VAL A 167 36.01 -5.80 22.23
N PRO A 168 37.10 -5.01 22.26
CA PRO A 168 38.46 -5.51 22.52
C PRO A 168 38.56 -6.22 23.88
N GLU A 169 39.43 -7.23 24.00
CA GLU A 169 39.64 -8.00 25.23
C GLU A 169 40.10 -7.12 26.42
N ASP A 170 40.92 -6.10 26.13
CA ASP A 170 41.50 -5.20 27.14
C ASP A 170 40.82 -3.82 27.19
N PHE A 171 39.53 -3.74 26.87
CA PHE A 171 38.81 -2.47 26.89
C PHE A 171 38.75 -1.88 28.31
N SER A 172 39.49 -0.78 28.53
CA SER A 172 39.53 -0.01 29.78
C SER A 172 38.75 1.31 29.71
N GLY A 173 37.97 1.50 28.65
CA GLY A 173 37.18 2.70 28.38
C GLY A 173 35.89 2.79 29.19
N HIS A 174 34.97 3.64 28.73
CA HIS A 174 33.63 3.77 29.26
C HIS A 174 32.60 3.53 28.16
N LEU A 175 31.42 3.06 28.54
CA LEU A 175 30.26 2.94 27.67
C LEU A 175 29.37 4.17 27.85
N ILE A 176 28.66 4.56 26.78
CA ILE A 176 27.69 5.65 26.80
C ILE A 176 26.30 5.05 26.58
N LEU A 177 25.49 5.05 27.64
CA LEU A 177 24.07 4.70 27.54
C LEU A 177 23.32 5.88 26.92
N HIS A 178 22.69 5.60 25.78
CA HIS A 178 21.78 6.52 25.11
C HIS A 178 20.35 6.11 25.46
N PRO A 179 19.59 6.95 26.18
CA PRO A 179 18.18 6.67 26.38
C PRO A 179 17.46 6.72 25.04
N TYR A 180 16.82 5.62 24.65
CA TYR A 180 15.91 5.54 23.52
C TYR A 180 14.52 5.23 24.06
N PHE A 181 13.56 6.11 23.79
CA PHE A 181 12.18 5.91 24.22
C PHE A 181 11.33 5.60 23.00
N SER A 182 10.33 4.74 23.18
CA SER A 182 9.31 4.48 22.18
C SER A 182 7.95 4.77 22.80
N VAL A 183 7.15 5.57 22.10
CA VAL A 183 5.76 5.83 22.46
C VAL A 183 4.91 4.78 21.79
N MET A 184 4.19 3.99 22.58
CA MET A 184 3.20 3.06 22.03
C MET A 184 1.90 3.83 21.77
N ALA A 185 1.58 4.06 20.51
CA ALA A 185 0.30 4.59 20.08
C ALA A 185 -0.70 3.44 19.88
N PHE A 186 -1.87 3.58 20.48
CA PHE A 186 -2.99 2.66 20.28
C PHE A 186 -3.94 3.27 19.25
N LEU A 187 -3.91 2.74 18.02
CA LEU A 187 -4.82 3.16 16.97
C LEU A 187 -6.15 2.39 17.06
N PRO A 188 -7.27 3.00 16.65
CA PRO A 188 -8.52 2.25 16.48
C PRO A 188 -8.31 1.06 15.54
N GLY A 189 -8.77 -0.14 15.95
CA GLY A 189 -8.53 -1.38 15.20
C GLY A 189 -7.38 -2.25 15.71
N GLU A 190 -6.97 -2.09 16.98
CA GLU A 190 -5.97 -2.91 17.67
C GLU A 190 -4.56 -2.89 17.05
N VAL A 191 -4.23 -1.87 16.27
CA VAL A 191 -2.87 -1.68 15.77
C VAL A 191 -2.06 -0.90 16.80
N GLN A 192 -1.14 -1.59 17.45
CA GLN A 192 -0.15 -0.98 18.33
C GLN A 192 1.03 -0.50 17.47
N VAL A 193 1.27 0.81 17.46
CA VAL A 193 2.41 1.39 16.73
C VAL A 193 3.44 1.88 17.74
N ALA A 194 4.64 1.32 17.68
CA ALA A 194 5.80 1.83 18.39
C ALA A 194 6.36 3.03 17.61
N ILE A 195 6.27 4.22 18.18
CA ILE A 195 6.83 5.44 17.60
C ILE A 195 8.12 5.78 18.34
N PRO A 196 9.28 5.67 17.68
CA PRO A 196 10.54 5.91 18.34
C PRO A 196 10.81 7.41 18.56
N SER A 197 11.63 7.72 19.57
CA SER A 197 11.97 9.09 19.97
C SER A 197 12.89 9.85 19.00
N ASP A 198 13.43 9.18 17.99
CA ASP A 198 14.27 9.78 16.94
C ASP A 198 13.47 10.24 15.70
N LEU A 199 12.13 10.11 15.75
CA LEU A 199 11.22 10.58 14.71
C LEU A 199 10.65 11.96 15.06
N ASP A 200 10.75 12.92 14.15
CA ASP A 200 10.04 14.20 14.26
C ASP A 200 8.54 13.97 14.01
N ILE A 201 7.71 14.26 15.02
CA ILE A 201 6.25 14.03 14.95
C ILE A 201 5.53 15.37 14.98
N TYR A 202 4.69 15.60 13.97
CA TYR A 202 3.75 16.71 13.96
C TYR A 202 2.41 16.22 14.52
N VAL A 203 2.06 16.67 15.73
CA VAL A 203 0.75 16.41 16.33
C VAL A 203 -0.17 17.57 15.99
N THR A 204 -1.21 17.30 15.20
CA THR A 204 -2.28 18.26 14.95
C THR A 204 -3.47 17.87 15.82
N ASP A 205 -3.83 18.74 16.76
CA ASP A 205 -5.05 18.57 17.56
C ASP A 205 -6.27 18.76 16.63
N ILE A 206 -7.09 17.72 16.55
CA ILE A 206 -8.32 17.70 15.75
C ILE A 206 -9.58 17.66 16.65
N THR A 207 -9.43 17.87 17.95
CA THR A 207 -10.51 17.73 18.94
C THR A 207 -11.59 18.80 18.77
N ASP A 208 -11.25 19.97 18.21
CA ASP A 208 -12.20 21.05 17.89
C ASP A 208 -13.05 20.77 16.63
N LEU A 209 -12.73 19.73 15.85
CA LEU A 209 -13.59 19.21 14.77
C LEU A 209 -14.61 18.24 15.36
N GLY A 210 -15.53 18.80 16.15
CA GLY A 210 -16.37 18.10 17.12
C GLY A 210 -16.95 16.75 16.70
N ASN A 211 -16.83 15.77 17.61
CA ASN A 211 -17.66 14.58 17.87
C ASN A 211 -18.38 13.88 16.69
N ARG A 212 -17.87 13.98 15.46
CA ARG A 212 -18.19 13.03 14.40
C ARG A 212 -17.17 11.94 14.56
N SER A 213 -17.59 10.77 15.02
CA SER A 213 -16.78 9.55 14.96
C SER A 213 -16.10 9.50 13.59
N PHE A 214 -14.79 9.67 13.55
CA PHE A 214 -13.99 9.62 12.32
C PHE A 214 -13.95 8.17 11.84
N LYS A 215 -15.10 7.68 11.35
CA LYS A 215 -15.22 6.37 10.76
C LYS A 215 -14.54 6.46 9.40
N THR A 216 -13.30 5.99 9.34
CA THR A 216 -12.65 5.71 8.08
C THR A 216 -13.48 4.67 7.33
N MET A 217 -13.63 4.90 6.03
CA MET A 217 -14.30 3.98 5.12
C MET A 217 -13.30 3.47 4.09
N THR A 218 -13.58 2.31 3.50
CA THR A 218 -12.86 1.85 2.31
C THR A 218 -13.50 2.41 1.05
N MET A 219 -12.75 2.45 -0.06
CA MET A 219 -13.32 2.81 -1.38
C MET A 219 -14.55 1.96 -1.75
N LYS A 220 -14.57 0.69 -1.35
CA LYS A 220 -15.70 -0.24 -1.53
C LYS A 220 -16.94 0.17 -0.72
N GLN A 221 -16.73 0.62 0.51
CA GLN A 221 -17.80 1.15 1.34
C GLN A 221 -18.33 2.46 0.75
N ILE A 222 -17.47 3.33 0.22
CA ILE A 222 -17.90 4.53 -0.51
C ILE A 222 -18.77 4.15 -1.71
N TYR A 223 -18.36 3.17 -2.51
CA TYR A 223 -19.14 2.73 -3.67
C TYR A 223 -20.54 2.20 -3.29
N SER A 224 -20.68 1.68 -2.07
CA SER A 224 -21.95 1.16 -1.54
C SER A 224 -22.83 2.24 -0.89
N ILE A 225 -22.35 3.49 -0.78
CA ILE A 225 -23.18 4.61 -0.31
C ILE A 225 -24.32 4.86 -1.30
N GLU A 226 -25.49 5.23 -0.78
CA GLU A 226 -26.64 5.59 -1.60
C GLU A 226 -26.29 6.68 -2.62
N LYS A 227 -26.70 6.48 -3.88
CA LYS A 227 -26.44 7.41 -5.00
C LYS A 227 -26.94 8.83 -4.74
N SER A 228 -27.91 8.99 -3.84
CA SER A 228 -28.45 10.28 -3.40
C SER A 228 -27.41 11.14 -2.67
N LYS A 229 -26.45 10.54 -1.96
CA LYS A 229 -25.47 11.28 -1.15
C LYS A 229 -24.32 11.88 -1.95
N PHE A 230 -24.15 11.48 -3.20
CA PHE A 230 -23.13 12.04 -4.07
C PHE A 230 -23.54 13.42 -4.61
N PRO A 231 -22.58 14.35 -4.79
CA PRO A 231 -21.12 14.15 -4.64
C PRO A 231 -20.61 14.21 -3.19
N LEU A 232 -19.50 13.51 -2.94
CA LEU A 232 -18.83 13.42 -1.63
C LEU A 232 -17.41 13.99 -1.70
N ARG A 233 -17.02 14.84 -0.75
CA ARG A 233 -15.62 15.22 -0.57
C ARG A 233 -14.95 14.27 0.40
N ILE A 234 -13.84 13.69 -0.01
CA ILE A 234 -13.10 12.69 0.76
C ILE A 234 -11.64 13.08 0.87
N LYS A 235 -11.01 12.71 1.98
CA LYS A 235 -9.57 12.80 2.21
C LYS A 235 -8.99 11.41 2.26
N ILE A 236 -7.91 11.18 1.51
CA ILE A 236 -7.19 9.92 1.52
C ILE A 236 -6.37 9.85 2.81
N MET A 237 -6.64 8.86 3.65
CA MET A 237 -5.95 8.67 4.93
C MET A 237 -4.83 7.64 4.82
N SER A 238 -5.02 6.60 4.01
CA SER A 238 -3.98 5.63 3.68
C SER A 238 -4.22 5.05 2.29
N VAL A 239 -3.14 4.72 1.58
CA VAL A 239 -3.18 4.03 0.28
C VAL A 239 -2.36 2.77 0.42
N THR A 240 -3.01 1.61 0.32
CA THR A 240 -2.34 0.33 0.14
C THR A 240 -2.62 -0.14 -1.28
N LEU A 241 -1.60 -0.09 -2.14
CA LEU A 241 -1.70 -0.80 -3.41
C LEU A 241 -1.79 -2.29 -3.07
N ALA A 242 -2.83 -2.98 -3.57
CA ALA A 242 -3.00 -4.40 -3.30
C ALA A 242 -1.71 -5.13 -3.68
N GLN A 243 -1.03 -5.74 -2.70
CA GLN A 243 0.36 -6.21 -2.76
C GLN A 243 0.63 -7.34 -3.79
N ASN A 244 -0.34 -7.73 -4.60
CA ASN A 244 -0.27 -8.91 -5.45
C ASN A 244 -0.33 -8.61 -6.96
N ARG A 245 0.25 -7.52 -7.45
CA ARG A 245 0.25 -7.20 -8.89
C ARG A 245 1.61 -6.69 -9.37
N THR A 246 2.43 -7.61 -9.86
CA THR A 246 3.79 -7.41 -10.41
C THR A 246 3.80 -6.79 -11.81
N GLY A 247 2.76 -6.06 -12.20
CA GLY A 247 2.66 -5.39 -13.50
C GLY A 247 2.95 -3.90 -13.40
N ARG A 248 3.53 -3.32 -14.45
CA ARG A 248 3.64 -1.86 -14.68
C ARG A 248 2.26 -1.22 -14.92
N SER A 249 1.25 -1.58 -14.14
CA SER A 249 -0.03 -0.85 -14.15
C SER A 249 0.28 0.56 -13.66
N LYS A 250 -0.09 1.58 -14.45
CA LYS A 250 0.09 2.99 -14.09
C LYS A 250 -0.38 3.17 -12.65
N THR A 251 0.54 3.49 -11.75
CA THR A 251 0.23 3.80 -10.37
C THR A 251 -0.82 4.90 -10.37
N PHE A 252 -2.03 4.59 -9.90
CA PHE A 252 -3.04 5.63 -9.66
C PHE A 252 -2.38 6.68 -8.75
N PRO A 253 -2.33 7.97 -9.14
CA PRO A 253 -1.53 8.99 -8.45
C PRO A 253 -2.21 9.47 -7.15
N LEU A 254 -2.85 8.56 -6.43
CA LEU A 254 -3.50 8.83 -5.16
C LEU A 254 -2.45 8.99 -4.07
N LYS A 255 -2.43 10.14 -3.41
CA LYS A 255 -1.50 10.44 -2.31
C LYS A 255 -2.21 10.48 -0.98
N CYS A 256 -1.55 9.99 0.07
CA CYS A 256 -2.03 10.22 1.44
C CYS A 256 -2.16 11.72 1.70
N GLY A 257 -3.26 12.13 2.32
CA GLY A 257 -3.62 13.53 2.56
C GLY A 257 -4.35 14.22 1.40
N GLN A 258 -4.37 13.63 0.19
CA GLN A 258 -5.04 14.23 -0.96
C GLN A 258 -6.55 14.34 -0.73
N LEU A 259 -7.13 15.48 -1.12
CA LEU A 259 -8.56 15.73 -1.09
C LEU A 259 -9.14 15.45 -2.48
N LEU A 260 -10.20 14.65 -2.55
CA LEU A 260 -10.89 14.32 -3.78
C LEU A 260 -12.38 14.61 -3.66
N THR A 261 -13.00 14.96 -4.77
CA THR A 261 -14.47 14.99 -4.87
C THR A 261 -14.93 13.79 -5.67
N ILE A 262 -15.61 12.85 -5.01
CA ILE A 262 -16.26 11.71 -5.65
C ILE A 262 -17.61 12.16 -6.18
N LEU A 263 -17.75 12.17 -7.50
CA LEU A 263 -18.91 12.72 -8.19
C LEU A 263 -20.06 11.72 -8.25
N ARG A 264 -19.75 10.45 -8.50
CA ARG A 264 -20.72 9.37 -8.68
C ARG A 264 -20.06 7.99 -8.64
N THR A 265 -20.87 6.96 -8.44
CA THR A 265 -20.52 5.56 -8.70
C THR A 265 -20.89 5.18 -10.13
N GLN A 266 -20.07 4.35 -10.77
CA GLN A 266 -20.29 3.93 -12.15
C GLN A 266 -19.77 2.49 -12.38
N GLU A 267 -20.54 1.70 -13.12
CA GLU A 267 -20.06 0.45 -13.71
C GLU A 267 -19.46 0.76 -15.07
N VAL A 268 -18.18 0.45 -15.23
CA VAL A 268 -17.41 0.74 -16.45
C VAL A 268 -17.13 -0.57 -17.17
N LYS A 269 -17.54 -0.66 -18.44
CA LYS A 269 -17.22 -1.80 -19.29
C LYS A 269 -15.85 -1.60 -19.92
N LYS A 270 -15.04 -2.66 -19.96
CA LYS A 270 -13.73 -2.69 -20.63
C LYS A 270 -13.57 -3.97 -21.43
N PHE A 271 -12.99 -3.89 -22.62
CA PHE A 271 -12.57 -5.05 -23.40
C PHE A 271 -11.21 -5.53 -22.92
N ILE A 272 -11.02 -6.85 -22.87
CA ILE A 272 -9.72 -7.47 -22.66
C ILE A 272 -9.16 -7.82 -24.03
N ALA A 273 -7.98 -7.30 -24.33
CA ALA A 273 -7.29 -7.56 -25.57
C ALA A 273 -5.88 -8.09 -25.33
N ALA A 274 -5.45 -9.03 -26.17
CA ALA A 274 -4.08 -9.51 -26.23
C ALA A 274 -3.49 -9.20 -27.60
N GLU A 275 -2.28 -8.67 -27.63
CA GLU A 275 -1.54 -8.46 -28.87
C GLU A 275 -1.07 -9.78 -29.45
N ILE A 276 -1.35 -9.99 -30.74
CA ILE A 276 -0.86 -11.13 -31.51
C ILE A 276 0.38 -10.65 -32.28
N PHE A 277 1.57 -11.04 -31.81
CA PHE A 277 2.82 -10.77 -32.49
C PHE A 277 3.69 -12.02 -32.58
N LYS A 278 4.31 -12.25 -33.75
CA LYS A 278 5.23 -13.38 -33.97
C LYS A 278 6.59 -13.09 -33.32
N GLY A 279 6.84 -13.64 -32.13
CA GLY A 279 8.20 -13.76 -31.57
C GLY A 279 8.61 -12.80 -30.45
N LYS A 280 7.69 -12.07 -29.78
CA LYS A 280 7.96 -11.29 -28.56
C LYS A 280 6.85 -11.45 -27.51
N LYS A 281 7.09 -10.95 -26.28
CA LYS A 281 6.12 -10.94 -25.16
C LYS A 281 4.81 -10.29 -25.60
N ARG A 282 3.70 -11.01 -25.47
CA ARG A 282 2.34 -10.51 -25.77
C ARG A 282 1.96 -9.44 -24.75
N ARG A 283 1.69 -8.22 -25.22
CA ARG A 283 1.09 -7.17 -24.40
C ARG A 283 -0.39 -7.46 -24.21
N HIS A 284 -0.92 -7.12 -23.05
CA HIS A 284 -2.34 -7.27 -22.73
C HIS A 284 -2.91 -5.91 -22.36
N PHE A 285 -4.13 -5.63 -22.79
CA PHE A 285 -4.76 -4.32 -22.63
C PHE A 285 -6.16 -4.44 -22.05
N LEU A 286 -6.52 -3.49 -21.18
CA LEU A 286 -7.91 -3.13 -20.90
C LEU A 286 -8.26 -1.91 -21.73
N ILE A 287 -9.18 -2.10 -22.67
CA ILE A 287 -9.61 -1.06 -23.59
C ILE A 287 -10.98 -0.55 -23.12
N PRO A 288 -11.13 0.76 -22.87
CA PRO A 288 -12.43 1.34 -22.53
C PRO A 288 -13.52 0.94 -23.53
N TYR A 289 -14.72 0.60 -23.04
CA TYR A 289 -15.82 0.29 -23.96
C TYR A 289 -16.16 1.50 -24.84
N THR A 290 -15.90 2.72 -24.37
CA THR A 290 -16.09 3.98 -25.10
C THR A 290 -15.02 4.28 -26.15
N TYR A 291 -14.04 3.39 -26.38
CA TYR A 291 -12.99 3.57 -27.38
C TYR A 291 -13.60 3.81 -28.79
N GLN A 292 -13.13 4.87 -29.44
CA GLN A 292 -13.65 5.39 -30.71
C GLN A 292 -12.73 5.17 -31.90
N GLY A 293 -11.59 4.51 -31.71
CA GLY A 293 -10.72 4.12 -32.82
C GLY A 293 -11.43 3.16 -33.77
N MET A 294 -11.19 3.34 -35.07
CA MET A 294 -11.78 2.48 -36.10
C MET A 294 -10.99 1.18 -36.20
N VAL A 295 -11.71 0.07 -36.24
CA VAL A 295 -11.15 -1.28 -36.26
C VAL A 295 -11.68 -2.07 -37.45
N LEU A 296 -10.85 -2.97 -37.96
CA LEU A 296 -11.19 -3.91 -39.01
C LEU A 296 -11.09 -5.32 -38.48
N ARG A 297 -12.11 -6.14 -38.68
CA ARG A 297 -12.09 -7.55 -38.28
C ARG A 297 -11.04 -8.33 -39.09
N LYS A 298 -10.31 -9.20 -38.41
CA LYS A 298 -9.41 -10.18 -39.01
C LYS A 298 -9.94 -11.59 -38.77
N GLY A 299 -9.62 -12.48 -39.72
CA GLY A 299 -9.89 -13.90 -39.57
C GLY A 299 -9.02 -14.48 -38.46
N ARG A 300 -9.59 -15.30 -37.58
CA ARG A 300 -8.82 -16.08 -36.61
C ARG A 300 -7.96 -17.12 -37.31
N TYR A 301 -6.78 -17.38 -36.75
CA TYR A 301 -5.92 -18.49 -37.16
C TYR A 301 -6.15 -19.70 -36.24
N PHE A 302 -6.30 -20.87 -36.83
CA PHE A 302 -6.52 -22.14 -36.15
C PHE A 302 -5.48 -23.14 -36.62
N ASN A 303 -4.85 -23.90 -35.73
CA ASN A 303 -3.85 -24.89 -36.14
C ASN A 303 -4.55 -26.14 -36.70
N SER A 304 -5.58 -26.60 -35.99
CA SER A 304 -6.28 -27.85 -36.29
C SER A 304 -7.80 -27.68 -36.38
N VAL A 305 -8.46 -28.72 -36.89
CA VAL A 305 -9.93 -28.79 -36.95
C VAL A 305 -10.56 -28.78 -35.56
N SER A 306 -9.86 -29.25 -34.51
CA SER A 306 -10.33 -29.13 -33.13
C SER A 306 -10.51 -27.69 -32.70
N ASP A 307 -9.58 -26.80 -33.06
CA ASP A 307 -9.64 -25.37 -32.73
C ASP A 307 -10.84 -24.72 -33.43
N VAL A 308 -11.03 -25.04 -34.72
CA VAL A 308 -12.20 -24.62 -35.51
C VAL A 308 -13.49 -25.09 -34.84
N ALA A 309 -13.52 -26.34 -34.37
CA ALA A 309 -14.72 -26.92 -33.77
C ALA A 309 -15.04 -26.32 -32.38
N ILE A 310 -14.03 -25.87 -31.62
CA ILE A 310 -14.21 -25.08 -30.40
C ILE A 310 -14.77 -23.70 -30.76
N ALA A 311 -14.18 -23.06 -31.78
CA ALA A 311 -14.57 -21.73 -32.26
C ALA A 311 -15.99 -21.67 -32.87
N MET A 312 -16.48 -22.79 -33.42
CA MET A 312 -17.82 -22.94 -33.99
C MET A 312 -18.94 -23.00 -32.93
N HIS A 313 -18.64 -23.18 -31.63
CA HIS A 313 -19.69 -23.26 -30.60
C HIS A 313 -20.64 -22.04 -30.59
N SER A 314 -20.21 -20.91 -31.17
CA SER A 314 -21.00 -19.69 -31.30
C SER A 314 -21.74 -19.48 -32.63
N GLY A 315 -21.78 -20.48 -33.53
CA GLY A 315 -22.53 -20.41 -34.79
C GLY A 315 -21.85 -21.09 -35.97
N GLN A 316 -22.30 -20.80 -37.19
CA GLN A 316 -21.66 -21.28 -38.42
C GLN A 316 -20.35 -20.53 -38.68
N LEU A 317 -19.30 -21.27 -39.04
CA LEU A 317 -17.94 -20.73 -39.24
C LEU A 317 -17.41 -21.09 -40.62
N ARG A 318 -16.97 -20.09 -41.39
CA ARG A 318 -16.27 -20.29 -42.66
C ARG A 318 -14.77 -20.24 -42.42
N PHE A 319 -14.03 -21.18 -42.99
CA PHE A 319 -12.57 -21.22 -42.85
C PHE A 319 -11.91 -21.79 -44.11
N GLN A 320 -10.66 -21.42 -44.33
CA GLN A 320 -9.84 -21.85 -45.46
C GLN A 320 -8.59 -22.57 -44.95
N SER A 321 -8.21 -23.68 -45.59
CA SER A 321 -6.94 -24.36 -45.29
C SER A 321 -5.75 -23.62 -45.88
N SER A 322 -4.63 -23.56 -45.17
CA SER A 322 -3.34 -23.09 -45.71
C SER A 322 -2.38 -24.23 -46.04
N LYS A 323 -2.67 -25.45 -45.59
CA LYS A 323 -1.84 -26.65 -45.82
C LYS A 323 -2.66 -27.80 -46.40
N ASP A 324 -1.97 -28.70 -47.07
CA ASP A 324 -2.55 -29.96 -47.52
C ASP A 324 -2.64 -30.94 -46.34
N TYR A 325 -3.70 -31.74 -46.34
CA TYR A 325 -3.91 -32.82 -45.40
C TYR A 325 -4.43 -34.06 -46.13
N THR A 326 -3.75 -35.18 -45.92
CA THR A 326 -4.15 -36.48 -46.44
C THR A 326 -4.73 -37.33 -45.31
N SER A 327 -6.00 -37.67 -45.43
CA SER A 327 -6.67 -38.63 -44.55
C SER A 327 -6.30 -40.06 -44.95
N ASN A 328 -5.90 -40.87 -43.97
CA ASN A 328 -5.64 -42.30 -44.16
C ASN A 328 -6.78 -43.18 -43.59
N THR A 329 -7.89 -42.55 -43.21
CA THR A 329 -8.98 -43.20 -42.47
C THR A 329 -10.31 -42.88 -43.13
N GLU A 330 -10.96 -43.85 -43.77
CA GLU A 330 -12.34 -43.68 -44.22
C GLU A 330 -13.28 -43.67 -43.00
N PRO A 331 -14.29 -42.78 -42.91
CA PRO A 331 -14.83 -41.89 -43.93
C PRO A 331 -14.33 -40.43 -43.86
N CYS A 332 -13.14 -40.17 -43.29
CA CYS A 332 -12.59 -38.82 -43.17
C CYS A 332 -12.00 -38.33 -44.51
N ALA A 333 -12.30 -37.08 -44.86
CA ALA A 333 -11.85 -36.49 -46.13
C ALA A 333 -10.45 -35.88 -46.03
N SER A 334 -9.70 -35.94 -47.14
CA SER A 334 -8.49 -35.15 -47.38
C SER A 334 -8.87 -33.75 -47.87
N PHE A 335 -7.96 -32.79 -47.73
CA PHE A 335 -8.12 -31.44 -48.28
C PHE A 335 -6.79 -30.87 -48.74
N THR A 336 -6.84 -29.95 -49.70
CA THR A 336 -5.68 -29.21 -50.20
C THR A 336 -5.67 -27.77 -49.68
N ALA A 337 -4.50 -27.15 -49.75
CA ALA A 337 -4.33 -25.74 -49.42
C ALA A 337 -5.25 -24.88 -50.29
N LYS A 338 -5.84 -23.86 -49.67
CA LYS A 338 -6.83 -22.92 -50.21
C LYS A 338 -8.26 -23.47 -50.36
N GLU A 339 -8.53 -24.72 -50.00
CA GLU A 339 -9.92 -25.18 -49.91
C GLU A 339 -10.68 -24.48 -48.78
N CYS A 340 -11.94 -24.15 -49.05
CA CYS A 340 -12.82 -23.41 -48.15
C CYS A 340 -13.92 -24.32 -47.61
N PHE A 341 -14.22 -24.20 -46.33
CA PHE A 341 -15.17 -25.04 -45.62
C PHE A 341 -16.13 -24.20 -44.79
N LEU A 342 -17.36 -24.67 -44.67
CA LEU A 342 -18.35 -24.19 -43.71
C LEU A 342 -18.52 -25.24 -42.62
N ALA A 343 -18.11 -24.93 -41.39
CA ALA A 343 -18.29 -25.79 -40.23
C ALA A 343 -19.77 -25.86 -39.84
N LEU A 344 -20.29 -27.08 -39.66
CA LEU A 344 -21.71 -27.32 -39.36
C LEU A 344 -21.93 -27.84 -37.94
N LYS A 345 -21.32 -28.98 -37.59
CA LYS A 345 -21.45 -29.58 -36.24
C LYS A 345 -20.35 -30.60 -35.95
N LYS A 346 -20.04 -30.80 -34.67
CA LYS A 346 -19.23 -31.93 -34.19
C LYS A 346 -20.02 -33.24 -34.32
N ASP A 347 -19.32 -34.32 -34.65
CA ASP A 347 -19.88 -35.67 -34.74
C ASP A 347 -18.80 -36.72 -34.40
N VAL A 348 -19.20 -37.97 -34.26
CA VAL A 348 -18.29 -39.11 -34.05
C VAL A 348 -18.55 -40.15 -35.13
N VAL A 349 -17.49 -40.65 -35.75
CA VAL A 349 -17.57 -41.74 -36.72
C VAL A 349 -16.74 -42.93 -36.28
N SER A 350 -17.11 -44.11 -36.75
CA SER A 350 -16.28 -45.30 -36.66
C SER A 350 -15.41 -45.38 -37.91
N ALA A 351 -14.09 -45.41 -37.74
CA ALA A 351 -13.12 -45.49 -38.83
C ALA A 351 -12.21 -46.70 -38.62
N ASP A 352 -11.90 -47.41 -39.70
CA ASP A 352 -10.88 -48.46 -39.68
C ASP A 352 -9.50 -47.79 -39.69
N ILE A 353 -8.73 -48.03 -38.63
CA ILE A 353 -7.35 -47.58 -38.51
C ILE A 353 -6.51 -48.83 -38.31
N GLN A 354 -5.74 -49.21 -39.33
CA GLN A 354 -4.82 -50.36 -39.28
C GLN A 354 -5.52 -51.71 -39.01
N GLY A 355 -6.76 -51.90 -39.47
CA GLY A 355 -7.52 -53.14 -39.33
C GLY A 355 -8.38 -53.20 -38.05
N GLU A 356 -8.39 -52.13 -37.26
CA GLU A 356 -9.21 -52.01 -36.05
C GLU A 356 -10.18 -50.82 -36.11
N MET A 357 -11.43 -51.06 -35.72
CA MET A 357 -12.47 -50.03 -35.72
C MET A 357 -12.32 -49.09 -34.53
N HIS A 358 -11.96 -47.84 -34.81
CA HIS A 358 -11.78 -46.79 -33.81
C HIS A 358 -12.90 -45.76 -33.85
N ARG A 359 -13.24 -45.20 -32.69
CA ARG A 359 -14.13 -44.03 -32.60
C ARG A 359 -13.31 -42.76 -32.83
N VAL A 360 -13.63 -42.02 -33.87
CA VAL A 360 -12.93 -40.79 -34.27
C VAL A 360 -13.89 -39.62 -34.20
N GLU A 361 -13.49 -38.58 -33.47
CA GLU A 361 -14.22 -37.31 -33.46
C GLU A 361 -13.95 -36.53 -34.75
N VAL A 362 -15.01 -36.03 -35.38
CA VAL A 362 -14.95 -35.30 -36.64
C VAL A 362 -15.78 -34.03 -36.58
N LEU A 363 -15.41 -33.06 -37.43
CA LEU A 363 -16.21 -31.91 -37.77
C LEU A 363 -16.90 -32.16 -39.10
N LYS A 364 -18.25 -32.14 -39.10
CA LYS A 364 -19.02 -32.12 -40.33
C LYS A 364 -18.92 -30.71 -40.93
N CYS A 365 -18.44 -30.65 -42.16
CA CYS A 365 -18.30 -29.41 -42.90
C CYS A 365 -19.00 -29.54 -44.26
N HIS A 366 -19.36 -28.40 -44.84
CA HIS A 366 -19.65 -28.29 -46.27
C HIS A 366 -18.42 -27.71 -46.95
N ASN A 367 -17.79 -28.46 -47.86
CA ASN A 367 -16.71 -27.95 -48.69
C ASN A 367 -17.32 -26.98 -49.70
N ILE A 368 -16.99 -25.70 -49.56
CA ILE A 368 -17.51 -24.60 -50.39
C ILE A 368 -16.90 -24.67 -51.79
N THR A 369 -15.65 -25.11 -51.91
CA THR A 369 -14.93 -25.22 -53.18
C THR A 369 -15.49 -26.33 -54.07
N THR A 370 -15.77 -27.51 -53.52
CA THR A 370 -16.31 -28.67 -54.26
C THR A 370 -17.83 -28.79 -54.16
N ASN A 371 -18.47 -27.99 -53.31
CA ASN A 371 -19.89 -28.04 -52.97
C ASN A 371 -20.37 -29.41 -52.45
N THR A 372 -19.56 -30.08 -51.63
CA THR A 372 -19.86 -31.41 -51.08
C THR A 372 -19.78 -31.47 -49.55
N PRO A 373 -20.61 -32.29 -48.89
CA PRO A 373 -20.47 -32.53 -47.45
C PRO A 373 -19.24 -33.39 -47.17
N VAL A 374 -18.39 -32.93 -46.25
CA VAL A 374 -17.16 -33.62 -45.86
C VAL A 374 -17.07 -33.80 -44.34
N LYS A 375 -16.30 -34.78 -43.90
CA LYS A 375 -16.01 -35.02 -42.48
C LYS A 375 -14.52 -34.87 -42.26
N LEU A 376 -14.14 -33.86 -41.48
CA LEU A 376 -12.74 -33.58 -41.17
C LEU A 376 -12.42 -34.09 -39.76
N PRO A 377 -11.38 -34.93 -39.56
CA PRO A 377 -11.05 -35.41 -38.22
C PRO A 377 -10.54 -34.25 -37.37
N LEU A 378 -10.92 -34.21 -36.09
CA LEU A 378 -10.57 -33.07 -35.21
C LEU A 378 -9.05 -32.86 -35.06
N PHE A 379 -8.26 -33.92 -35.21
CA PHE A 379 -6.80 -33.86 -35.18
C PHE A 379 -6.15 -33.44 -36.49
N ALA A 380 -6.92 -33.21 -37.58
CA ALA A 380 -6.33 -32.74 -38.83
C ALA A 380 -5.76 -31.33 -38.66
N GLU A 381 -4.50 -31.17 -39.04
CA GLU A 381 -3.80 -29.89 -39.06
C GLU A 381 -3.84 -29.31 -40.47
N GLY A 382 -4.17 -28.03 -40.59
CA GLY A 382 -4.34 -27.36 -41.88
C GLY A 382 -3.95 -25.90 -41.88
N ASP A 383 -3.49 -25.34 -40.75
CA ASP A 383 -3.26 -23.91 -40.55
C ASP A 383 -4.43 -23.08 -41.11
N PHE A 384 -5.61 -23.29 -40.54
CA PHE A 384 -6.85 -22.73 -41.07
C PHE A 384 -6.97 -21.24 -40.75
N LEU A 385 -7.45 -20.48 -41.73
CA LEU A 385 -7.81 -19.07 -41.59
C LEU A 385 -9.33 -18.94 -41.61
N GLU A 386 -9.92 -18.34 -40.58
CA GLU A 386 -11.33 -17.96 -40.59
C GLU A 386 -11.59 -16.93 -41.69
N LEU A 387 -12.60 -17.19 -42.52
CA LEU A 387 -13.08 -16.23 -43.50
C LEU A 387 -14.13 -15.37 -42.81
N ALA A 388 -13.73 -14.17 -42.40
CA ALA A 388 -14.66 -13.18 -41.85
C ALA A 388 -15.61 -12.71 -42.97
N ASP A 389 -16.89 -12.51 -42.64
CA ASP A 389 -17.80 -11.78 -43.54
C ASP A 389 -17.33 -10.32 -43.57
N ASP A 390 -17.34 -9.69 -44.75
CA ASP A 390 -16.88 -8.31 -45.00
C ASP A 390 -17.77 -7.28 -44.27
N ALA A 391 -17.70 -7.24 -42.94
CA ALA A 391 -18.41 -6.28 -42.10
C ALA A 391 -17.88 -4.84 -42.27
N GLY A 392 -16.81 -4.66 -43.05
CA GLY A 392 -16.15 -3.38 -43.24
C GLY A 392 -15.47 -2.89 -41.95
N PRO A 393 -14.91 -1.67 -41.98
CA PRO A 393 -14.42 -1.00 -40.79
C PRO A 393 -15.57 -0.52 -39.90
N GLY A 394 -15.40 -0.61 -38.59
CA GLY A 394 -16.39 -0.16 -37.60
C GLY A 394 -15.76 0.14 -36.25
N THR A 395 -16.56 0.50 -35.26
CA THR A 395 -16.10 0.64 -33.87
C THR A 395 -15.95 -0.74 -33.21
N LEU A 396 -15.13 -0.79 -32.15
CA LEU A 396 -14.93 -2.03 -31.40
C LEU A 396 -16.26 -2.57 -30.81
N GLN A 397 -17.14 -1.67 -30.38
CA GLN A 397 -18.46 -2.03 -29.87
C GLN A 397 -19.35 -2.69 -30.94
N GLU A 398 -19.38 -2.13 -32.15
CA GLU A 398 -20.21 -2.66 -33.24
C GLU A 398 -19.72 -4.05 -33.66
N LEU A 399 -18.42 -4.22 -33.87
CA LEU A 399 -17.86 -5.49 -34.31
C LEU A 399 -18.03 -6.61 -33.28
N CYS A 400 -17.93 -6.29 -31.98
CA CYS A 400 -18.14 -7.26 -30.90
C CYS A 400 -19.62 -7.57 -30.63
N LYS A 401 -20.57 -6.70 -31.02
CA LYS A 401 -22.02 -6.99 -30.95
C LYS A 401 -22.46 -7.96 -32.05
N ILE A 402 -21.84 -7.86 -33.24
CA ILE A 402 -22.25 -8.62 -34.43
C ILE A 402 -21.86 -10.11 -34.35
N LYS A 403 -20.69 -10.44 -33.79
CA LYS A 403 -20.32 -11.84 -33.52
C LYS A 403 -19.78 -12.01 -32.11
N SER A 404 -19.98 -13.21 -31.57
CA SER A 404 -19.43 -13.63 -30.28
C SER A 404 -17.91 -13.42 -30.20
N LEU A 405 -17.44 -13.01 -29.03
CA LEU A 405 -16.03 -13.10 -28.65
C LEU A 405 -15.61 -14.57 -28.45
N PRO A 406 -14.32 -14.93 -28.62
CA PRO A 406 -13.20 -14.05 -28.97
C PRO A 406 -13.14 -13.72 -30.47
N CYS A 407 -12.62 -12.55 -30.82
CA CYS A 407 -12.40 -12.14 -32.22
C CYS A 407 -11.08 -11.40 -32.41
N HIS A 408 -10.53 -11.47 -33.63
CA HIS A 408 -9.32 -10.74 -33.98
C HIS A 408 -9.67 -9.46 -34.74
N ILE A 409 -8.95 -8.39 -34.42
CA ILE A 409 -9.14 -7.07 -35.03
C ILE A 409 -7.79 -6.41 -35.30
N LYS A 410 -7.78 -5.47 -36.23
CA LYS A 410 -6.68 -4.53 -36.46
C LYS A 410 -7.22 -3.11 -36.32
N VAL A 411 -6.53 -2.26 -35.56
CA VAL A 411 -6.85 -0.84 -35.52
C VAL A 411 -6.38 -0.19 -36.82
N ILE A 412 -7.27 0.54 -37.48
CA ILE A 412 -7.02 1.19 -38.77
C ILE A 412 -7.06 2.73 -38.66
N SER A 413 -7.64 3.26 -37.59
CA SER A 413 -7.61 4.69 -37.27
C SER A 413 -7.54 4.84 -35.75
N PRO A 414 -6.65 5.71 -35.23
CA PRO A 414 -6.52 5.91 -33.79
C PRO A 414 -7.77 6.58 -33.20
N ASP A 415 -7.98 6.40 -31.90
CA ASP A 415 -9.03 7.10 -31.16
C ASP A 415 -8.73 8.62 -31.08
N PRO A 416 -9.62 9.49 -31.60
CA PRO A 416 -9.40 10.94 -31.60
C PRO A 416 -9.42 11.56 -30.21
N SER A 417 -9.98 10.88 -29.21
CA SER A 417 -10.02 11.36 -27.82
C SER A 417 -8.68 11.19 -27.09
N MET A 418 -7.70 10.50 -27.70
CA MET A 418 -6.42 10.20 -27.09
C MET A 418 -5.27 10.93 -27.77
N VAL A 419 -4.40 11.55 -26.97
CA VAL A 419 -3.17 12.21 -27.47
C VAL A 419 -2.23 11.21 -28.16
N ARG A 420 -2.16 9.99 -27.63
CA ARG A 420 -1.44 8.85 -28.23
C ARG A 420 -2.22 7.58 -28.01
N ASP A 421 -2.67 6.95 -29.09
CA ASP A 421 -3.37 5.67 -29.06
C ASP A 421 -2.36 4.50 -29.16
N PRO A 422 -2.13 3.75 -28.07
CA PRO A 422 -1.18 2.63 -28.07
C PRO A 422 -1.64 1.43 -28.91
N LEU A 423 -2.93 1.33 -29.24
CA LEU A 423 -3.48 0.21 -30.01
C LEU A 423 -3.27 0.41 -31.51
N TYR A 424 -3.13 1.66 -31.97
CA TYR A 424 -2.91 1.96 -33.38
C TYR A 424 -1.56 1.41 -33.91
N GLU A 425 -0.56 1.27 -33.04
CA GLU A 425 0.75 0.70 -33.39
C GLU A 425 0.75 -0.84 -33.45
N THR A 426 -0.36 -1.49 -33.07
CA THR A 426 -0.43 -2.97 -33.02
C THR A 426 -0.76 -3.57 -34.39
N GLU A 427 -0.16 -4.72 -34.71
CA GLU A 427 -0.46 -5.42 -35.97
C GLU A 427 -1.85 -6.08 -35.95
N GLU A 428 -2.14 -6.79 -34.86
CA GLU A 428 -3.36 -7.55 -34.64
C GLU A 428 -3.62 -7.71 -33.14
N LEU A 429 -4.87 -7.52 -32.74
CA LEU A 429 -5.36 -7.68 -31.38
C LEU A 429 -6.40 -8.80 -31.34
N ARG A 430 -6.26 -9.71 -30.39
CA ARG A 430 -7.30 -10.67 -30.02
C ARG A 430 -8.12 -10.08 -28.88
N ILE A 431 -9.37 -9.78 -29.15
CA ILE A 431 -10.35 -9.40 -28.14
C ILE A 431 -10.89 -10.68 -27.52
N GLU A 432 -10.60 -10.87 -26.24
CA GLU A 432 -10.93 -12.10 -25.51
C GLU A 432 -12.33 -12.03 -24.89
N ASN A 433 -12.62 -10.94 -24.17
CA ASN A 433 -13.86 -10.80 -23.41
C ASN A 433 -14.19 -9.32 -23.09
N VAL A 434 -15.38 -9.08 -22.54
CA VAL A 434 -15.80 -7.81 -21.93
C VAL A 434 -16.00 -8.02 -20.43
N ILE A 435 -15.36 -7.18 -19.63
CA ILE A 435 -15.56 -7.13 -18.17
C ILE A 435 -16.32 -5.87 -17.77
N THR A 436 -16.92 -5.91 -16.59
CA THR A 436 -17.53 -4.75 -15.94
C THR A 436 -16.79 -4.50 -14.63
N GLU A 437 -16.15 -3.34 -14.50
CA GLU A 437 -15.48 -2.89 -13.27
C GLU A 437 -16.37 -1.90 -12.51
N GLN A 438 -16.37 -2.00 -11.19
CA GLN A 438 -16.99 -1.00 -10.32
C GLN A 438 -16.01 0.12 -10.05
N SER A 439 -16.39 1.35 -10.40
CA SER A 439 -15.51 2.50 -10.33
C SER A 439 -16.16 3.73 -9.73
N LEU A 440 -15.36 4.54 -9.07
CA LEU A 440 -15.74 5.88 -8.61
C LEU A 440 -15.22 6.90 -9.63
N ILE A 441 -16.08 7.85 -10.01
CA ILE A 441 -15.65 8.99 -10.84
C ILE A 441 -15.26 10.12 -9.89
N ALA A 442 -14.01 10.54 -9.96
CA ALA A 442 -13.42 11.52 -9.06
C ALA A 442 -12.86 12.72 -9.81
N LYS A 443 -12.74 13.84 -9.10
CA LYS A 443 -11.98 15.03 -9.51
C LYS A 443 -11.02 15.42 -8.38
N ASP A 444 -9.83 15.90 -8.74
CA ASP A 444 -8.89 16.44 -7.76
C ASP A 444 -9.47 17.69 -7.06
N GLY A 445 -9.20 17.81 -5.77
CA GLY A 445 -9.84 18.73 -4.85
C GLY A 445 -9.14 20.06 -4.63
N THR A 446 -8.28 20.53 -5.54
CA THR A 446 -7.71 21.89 -5.49
C THR A 446 -8.78 22.94 -5.79
N TRP A 447 -9.69 23.15 -4.85
CA TRP A 447 -10.52 24.33 -4.77
C TRP A 447 -9.80 25.27 -3.79
N SER A 448 -9.28 26.41 -4.27
CA SER A 448 -8.80 27.46 -3.36
C SER A 448 -9.93 27.86 -2.42
N GLU A 449 -9.65 28.14 -1.15
CA GLU A 449 -10.64 28.59 -0.17
C GLU A 449 -11.26 29.97 -0.51
N ASP A 450 -10.81 30.63 -1.59
CA ASP A 450 -11.20 32.00 -1.95
C ASP A 450 -12.52 32.14 -2.73
N ILE A 451 -13.26 31.07 -2.99
CA ILE A 451 -14.53 31.11 -3.76
C ILE A 451 -15.74 31.48 -2.88
N TYR A 452 -15.58 32.50 -2.04
CA TYR A 452 -16.74 33.30 -1.59
C TYR A 452 -16.86 34.61 -2.37
N SER A 453 -15.96 34.90 -3.31
CA SER A 453 -15.83 36.24 -3.89
C SER A 453 -15.98 36.38 -5.41
N SER A 454 -16.21 35.31 -6.19
CA SER A 454 -16.35 35.46 -7.65
C SER A 454 -17.31 34.45 -8.28
N PHE A 455 -18.61 34.72 -8.13
CA PHE A 455 -19.64 34.17 -9.02
C PHE A 455 -19.52 34.86 -10.38
N SER A 456 -18.72 34.31 -11.30
CA SER A 456 -18.75 34.70 -12.71
C SER A 456 -18.89 33.45 -13.59
N GLU A 457 -19.56 33.65 -14.74
CA GLU A 457 -19.91 32.61 -15.73
C GLU A 457 -18.70 31.88 -16.35
N ASP A 458 -17.48 32.32 -16.08
CA ASP A 458 -16.26 31.78 -16.70
C ASP A 458 -15.77 30.45 -16.07
N ILE A 459 -16.32 30.02 -14.92
CA ILE A 459 -15.99 28.71 -14.31
C ILE A 459 -16.62 27.54 -15.08
N TYR A 460 -17.76 27.76 -15.75
CA TYR A 460 -18.54 26.70 -16.40
C TYR A 460 -17.77 26.02 -17.55
N SER A 461 -16.84 26.72 -18.19
CA SER A 461 -16.03 26.20 -19.30
C SER A 461 -14.79 25.40 -18.85
N SER A 462 -14.44 25.43 -17.56
CA SER A 462 -13.24 24.74 -17.01
C SER A 462 -13.54 23.38 -16.37
N LEU A 463 -14.81 22.98 -16.35
CA LEU A 463 -15.29 21.76 -15.67
C LEU A 463 -15.04 20.46 -16.45
N SER A 464 -14.60 20.54 -17.71
CA SER A 464 -14.60 19.41 -18.64
C SER A 464 -13.33 18.55 -18.69
N GLU A 465 -12.19 18.96 -18.11
CA GLU A 465 -10.91 18.29 -18.44
C GLU A 465 -10.31 17.34 -17.39
N ASP A 466 -10.69 17.40 -16.10
CA ASP A 466 -9.91 16.74 -15.02
C ASP A 466 -10.66 15.66 -14.21
N THR A 467 -11.61 14.93 -14.81
CA THR A 467 -12.23 13.78 -14.12
C THR A 467 -11.55 12.46 -14.46
N PHE A 468 -11.36 11.59 -13.46
CA PHE A 468 -10.70 10.31 -13.61
C PHE A 468 -11.44 9.17 -12.88
N GLU A 469 -11.13 7.95 -13.29
CA GLU A 469 -11.72 6.72 -12.77
C GLU A 469 -10.86 6.12 -11.65
N ILE A 470 -11.50 5.73 -10.54
CA ILE A 470 -10.90 5.00 -9.43
C ILE A 470 -11.54 3.61 -9.37
N PRO A 471 -10.86 2.55 -9.85
CA PRO A 471 -11.37 1.18 -9.78
C PRO A 471 -11.37 0.66 -8.34
N VAL A 472 -12.55 0.32 -7.84
CA VAL A 472 -12.79 -0.02 -6.43
C VAL A 472 -12.04 -1.28 -5.99
N GLU A 473 -11.99 -2.30 -6.85
CA GLU A 473 -11.38 -3.60 -6.53
C GLU A 473 -9.86 -3.64 -6.75
N LYS A 474 -9.28 -2.61 -7.38
CA LYS A 474 -7.82 -2.52 -7.62
C LYS A 474 -7.10 -1.68 -6.55
N ILE A 475 -7.83 -0.82 -5.83
CA ILE A 475 -7.26 0.15 -4.90
C ILE A 475 -7.81 -0.09 -3.49
N ASN A 476 -6.94 -0.53 -2.58
CA ASN A 476 -7.26 -0.55 -1.15
C ASN A 476 -6.85 0.79 -0.56
N SER A 477 -7.81 1.60 -0.12
CA SER A 477 -7.52 2.87 0.53
C SER A 477 -8.52 3.13 1.62
N GLU A 478 -8.03 3.65 2.74
CA GLU A 478 -8.86 4.19 3.79
C GLU A 478 -9.04 5.68 3.56
N VAL A 479 -10.29 6.10 3.63
CA VAL A 479 -10.72 7.44 3.25
C VAL A 479 -11.65 7.99 4.31
N LEU A 480 -11.52 9.28 4.57
CA LEU A 480 -12.37 10.03 5.46
C LEU A 480 -13.31 10.89 4.63
N ILE A 481 -14.62 10.82 4.88
CA ILE A 481 -15.57 11.76 4.29
C ILE A 481 -15.44 13.09 5.04
N VAL A 482 -15.01 14.13 4.33
CA VAL A 482 -14.83 15.48 4.87
C VAL A 482 -16.15 16.24 4.81
N GLU A 483 -16.89 16.10 3.71
CA GLU A 483 -18.13 16.84 3.47
C GLU A 483 -19.05 16.06 2.52
N GLU A 484 -20.36 16.09 2.78
CA GLU A 484 -21.37 15.75 1.79
C GLU A 484 -21.74 17.04 1.06
N CYS A 485 -21.65 17.09 -0.28
CA CYS A 485 -21.91 18.31 -1.06
C CYS A 485 -23.19 18.18 -1.92
N PRO A 486 -24.38 17.98 -1.32
CA PRO A 486 -25.62 17.74 -2.06
C PRO A 486 -26.07 18.91 -2.94
N TRP A 487 -25.54 20.12 -2.73
CA TRP A 487 -25.82 21.33 -3.51
C TRP A 487 -25.10 21.36 -4.87
N LEU A 488 -24.05 20.55 -5.08
CA LEU A 488 -23.42 20.38 -6.40
C LEU A 488 -24.26 19.52 -7.37
N ARG A 489 -25.42 19.01 -6.93
CA ARG A 489 -26.30 18.19 -7.77
C ARG A 489 -26.87 18.96 -8.97
N ASP A 490 -26.89 20.28 -8.96
CA ASP A 490 -27.48 21.10 -10.03
C ASP A 490 -26.53 21.38 -11.21
N LEU A 491 -25.23 21.07 -11.11
CA LEU A 491 -24.29 21.09 -12.25
C LEU A 491 -24.52 19.93 -13.27
N ARG A 492 -25.57 19.12 -13.07
CA ARG A 492 -25.77 17.77 -13.63
C ARG A 492 -26.07 17.63 -15.12
N LYS A 493 -26.00 18.67 -15.94
CA LYS A 493 -26.45 18.56 -17.35
C LYS A 493 -25.37 18.26 -18.38
N GLU A 494 -24.10 18.25 -18.01
CA GLU A 494 -23.07 17.88 -18.97
C GLU A 494 -22.63 16.43 -18.82
N THR A 495 -22.83 15.71 -19.92
CA THR A 495 -22.30 14.39 -20.29
C THR A 495 -20.77 14.38 -20.28
N ASN A 496 -20.16 14.71 -19.14
CA ASN A 496 -18.71 14.60 -18.97
C ASN A 496 -18.38 13.12 -18.79
N VAL A 497 -17.99 12.51 -19.91
CA VAL A 497 -17.38 11.18 -19.99
C VAL A 497 -15.98 11.35 -19.38
N ALA A 498 -15.73 10.69 -18.26
CA ALA A 498 -14.40 10.69 -17.66
C ALA A 498 -13.38 10.22 -18.71
N VAL A 499 -12.17 10.79 -18.69
CA VAL A 499 -11.11 10.39 -19.62
C VAL A 499 -10.73 8.94 -19.31
N GLN A 500 -11.24 8.01 -20.09
CA GLN A 500 -10.94 6.58 -19.94
C GLN A 500 -9.70 6.27 -20.76
N ASN A 501 -8.63 5.93 -20.07
CA ASN A 501 -7.35 5.56 -20.69
C ASN A 501 -7.29 4.06 -20.98
N ILE A 502 -6.54 3.68 -22.00
CA ILE A 502 -6.14 2.29 -22.22
C ILE A 502 -5.09 1.90 -21.18
N GLU A 503 -5.33 0.80 -20.47
CA GLU A 503 -4.42 0.26 -19.46
C GLU A 503 -3.68 -0.96 -20.03
N GLU A 504 -2.35 -0.99 -19.95
CA GLU A 504 -1.57 -2.21 -20.19
C GLU A 504 -1.53 -3.04 -18.90
N ILE A 505 -1.90 -4.32 -18.97
CA ILE A 505 -1.99 -5.25 -17.84
C ILE A 505 -1.01 -6.41 -18.00
N SER A 506 -0.70 -7.07 -16.89
CA SER A 506 0.11 -8.29 -16.91
C SER A 506 -0.66 -9.50 -17.46
N GLU A 507 0.04 -10.52 -17.94
CA GLU A 507 -0.56 -11.79 -18.36
C GLU A 507 -1.34 -12.46 -17.22
N ALA A 508 -0.83 -12.40 -15.98
CA ALA A 508 -1.52 -12.94 -14.81
C ALA A 508 -2.86 -12.25 -14.53
N GLU A 509 -2.93 -10.92 -14.70
CA GLU A 509 -4.18 -10.17 -14.59
C GLU A 509 -5.15 -10.54 -15.70
N SER A 510 -4.68 -10.62 -16.95
CA SER A 510 -5.47 -11.06 -18.10
C SER A 510 -6.08 -12.45 -17.86
N LEU A 511 -5.28 -13.40 -17.35
CA LEU A 511 -5.74 -14.75 -16.99
C LEU A 511 -6.74 -14.73 -15.83
N THR A 512 -6.56 -13.86 -14.84
CA THR A 512 -7.52 -13.72 -13.72
C THR A 512 -8.89 -13.28 -14.25
N PHE A 513 -8.92 -12.36 -15.22
CA PHE A 513 -10.16 -11.96 -15.87
C PHE A 513 -10.74 -13.03 -16.82
N SER A 514 -9.87 -13.86 -17.41
CA SER A 514 -10.25 -14.94 -18.35
C SER A 514 -10.73 -16.22 -17.65
N ASN A 515 -10.20 -16.53 -16.45
CA ASN A 515 -10.48 -17.75 -15.66
C ASN A 515 -11.93 -17.89 -15.16
N TYR A 516 -12.81 -16.92 -15.44
CA TYR A 516 -14.24 -17.09 -15.25
C TYR A 516 -14.88 -18.11 -16.22
N MET A 517 -14.14 -18.66 -17.21
CA MET A 517 -14.66 -19.64 -18.17
C MET A 517 -13.57 -20.64 -18.62
N ILE A 518 -13.21 -21.64 -17.80
CA ILE A 518 -12.36 -22.74 -18.29
C ILE A 518 -13.21 -23.72 -19.11
N ALA A 519 -13.08 -23.66 -20.44
CA ALA A 519 -13.45 -24.76 -21.33
C ALA A 519 -12.36 -25.85 -21.29
N PRO A 520 -12.72 -27.14 -21.38
CA PRO A 520 -11.79 -28.26 -21.20
C PRO A 520 -10.76 -28.36 -22.33
N HIS A 521 -9.52 -28.72 -21.95
CA HIS A 521 -8.42 -29.00 -22.87
C HIS A 521 -8.78 -30.11 -23.88
N PRO A 522 -8.29 -30.02 -25.13
CA PRO A 522 -8.49 -31.06 -26.12
C PRO A 522 -7.78 -32.38 -25.72
N PRO A 523 -8.35 -33.53 -26.09
CA PRO A 523 -7.74 -34.83 -25.79
C PRO A 523 -6.43 -35.05 -26.57
N PRO A 524 -5.46 -35.80 -26.00
CA PRO A 524 -4.17 -36.05 -26.62
C PRO A 524 -4.26 -36.97 -27.84
N CYS A 525 -3.36 -36.79 -28.81
CA CYS A 525 -3.23 -37.66 -29.98
C CYS A 525 -2.91 -39.11 -29.60
N PRO A 526 -3.49 -40.11 -30.30
CA PRO A 526 -3.09 -41.51 -30.12
C PRO A 526 -1.62 -41.71 -30.55
N PRO A 527 -0.89 -42.64 -29.88
CA PRO A 527 0.53 -42.86 -30.14
C PRO A 527 0.76 -43.38 -31.56
N LYS A 528 1.82 -42.89 -32.22
CA LYS A 528 2.27 -43.42 -33.52
C LYS A 528 2.64 -44.90 -33.36
N PRO A 529 2.20 -45.78 -34.27
CA PRO A 529 2.58 -47.18 -34.25
C PRO A 529 4.11 -47.29 -34.33
N ARG A 530 4.69 -48.09 -33.45
CA ARG A 530 6.11 -48.45 -33.54
C ARG A 530 6.31 -49.22 -34.83
N SER A 531 7.23 -48.74 -35.69
CA SER A 531 7.74 -49.55 -36.77
C SER A 531 8.39 -50.78 -36.16
N LEU A 532 7.78 -51.96 -36.35
CA LEU A 532 8.42 -53.23 -36.07
C LEU A 532 9.50 -53.43 -37.13
N SER A 533 10.76 -53.26 -36.72
CA SER A 533 11.93 -53.85 -37.37
C SER A 533 11.92 -55.36 -37.21
#